data_AF-A0A226C028-F1
#
_entry.id   AF-A0A226C028-F1
#
_cell.length_a   1.000
_cell.length_b   1.000
_cell.length_c   1.000
_cell.angle_alpha   90.00
_cell.angle_beta   90.00
_cell.angle_gamma   90.00
#
_symmetry.space_group_name_H-M   'P 1'
#
loop_
_entity.id
_entity.type
_entity.pdbx_description
1 polymer ?
#
loop_
_entity_poly.entity_id
_entity_poly.type
_entity_poly.pdbx_seq_one_letter_code
_entity_poly.pdbx_strand_id
1 'polypeptide(L)'
;MRKLDQLKNIYRQNEDGAYIIEVFLDRYIHAFNEWDSAYLEVRDLSPGLIHFLERCSHDIPFKYDIEILFTVAEEETIETEKLIIRGVKSYFSYKILKEKENLTNMIRKILKYFGISVFFLIMSFSLEPILPDTLMGNTAREGLMIGGWVFLWQAISLFAFNVSEIKQKINEYKRFLKANIKFRYDPE
;
A
#
# COMPACT_ATOMS: atom_id res chain seq x y z
N MET A 1 -7.90 19.74 13.68
CA MET A 1 -6.86 20.64 14.25
C MET A 1 -6.02 19.92 15.29
N ARG A 2 -6.58 19.37 16.37
CA ARG A 2 -5.84 18.69 17.46
C ARG A 2 -4.75 17.67 17.05
N LYS A 3 -4.98 16.82 16.04
CA LYS A 3 -3.99 15.83 15.55
C LYS A 3 -2.80 16.47 14.81
N LEU A 4 -3.02 17.58 14.11
CA LEU A 4 -1.95 18.28 13.38
C LEU A 4 -1.00 18.99 14.35
N ASP A 5 -1.53 19.58 15.41
CA ASP A 5 -0.72 20.23 16.44
C ASP A 5 0.12 19.22 17.23
N GLN A 6 -0.41 18.01 17.47
CA GLN A 6 0.36 16.90 18.06
C GLN A 6 1.47 16.40 17.12
N LEU A 7 1.20 16.31 15.81
CA LEU A 7 2.21 15.88 14.83
C LEU A 7 3.35 16.88 14.70
N LYS A 8 3.09 18.19 14.80
CA LYS A 8 4.12 19.23 14.78
C LYS A 8 5.07 19.14 15.99
N ASN A 9 4.62 18.59 17.11
CA ASN A 9 5.47 18.35 18.28
C ASN A 9 6.34 17.09 18.13
N ILE A 10 6.00 16.18 17.22
CA ILE A 10 6.70 14.90 17.02
C ILE A 10 7.61 14.95 15.80
N TYR A 11 7.14 15.54 14.71
CA TYR A 11 7.83 15.63 13.42
C TYR A 11 8.14 17.08 13.08
N ARG A 12 9.40 17.35 12.78
CA ARG A 12 9.82 18.64 12.22
C ARG A 12 9.26 18.79 10.80
N GLN A 13 9.03 20.03 10.38
CA GLN A 13 8.70 20.34 8.99
C GLN A 13 9.86 21.10 8.35
N ASN A 14 10.12 20.82 7.07
CA ASN A 14 11.05 21.62 6.28
C ASN A 14 10.37 22.94 5.83
N GLU A 15 11.13 23.82 5.18
CA GLU A 15 10.64 25.11 4.69
C GLU A 15 9.50 24.97 3.66
N ASP A 16 9.48 23.86 2.92
CA ASP A 16 8.45 23.52 1.94
C ASP A 16 7.16 22.94 2.57
N GLY A 17 7.14 22.72 3.89
CA GLY A 17 6.02 22.14 4.63
C GLY A 17 5.94 20.61 4.59
N ALA A 18 6.96 19.93 4.06
CA ALA A 18 7.12 18.48 4.13
C ALA A 18 7.54 18.05 5.54
N TYR A 19 7.03 16.91 6.01
CA TYR A 19 7.42 16.38 7.31
C TYR A 19 8.73 15.59 7.22
N ILE A 20 9.64 15.86 8.15
CA ILE A 20 10.95 15.22 8.22
C ILE A 20 10.84 13.99 9.12
N ILE A 21 11.18 12.83 8.55
CA ILE A 21 11.36 11.58 9.27
C ILE A 21 12.86 11.47 9.59
N GLU A 22 13.23 11.78 10.82
CA GLU A 22 14.62 11.64 11.30
C GLU A 22 14.89 10.17 11.67
N VAL A 23 15.93 9.59 11.07
CA VAL A 23 16.40 8.23 11.32
C VAL A 23 17.82 8.32 11.85
N PHE A 24 18.04 7.83 13.06
CA PHE A 24 19.38 7.75 13.64
C PHE A 24 20.00 6.39 13.33
N LEU A 25 21.23 6.41 12.83
CA LEU A 25 22.04 5.23 12.53
C LEU A 25 23.38 5.36 13.25
N ASP A 26 23.62 4.50 14.25
CA ASP A 26 24.91 4.42 14.93
C ASP A 26 26.04 4.09 13.95
N ARG A 27 25.74 3.21 12.97
CA ARG A 27 26.61 2.82 11.87
C ARG A 27 25.81 2.62 10.61
N TYR A 28 26.43 2.92 9.48
CA TYR A 28 25.85 2.74 8.16
C TYR A 28 25.31 1.32 7.89
N ILE A 29 26.00 0.29 8.41
CA ILE A 29 25.60 -1.11 8.25
C ILE A 29 24.21 -1.42 8.82
N HIS A 30 23.73 -0.69 9.83
CA HIS A 30 22.42 -0.92 10.47
C HIS A 30 21.23 -0.51 9.59
N ALA A 31 21.48 0.24 8.52
CA ALA A 31 20.45 0.49 7.50
C ALA A 31 20.10 -0.77 6.70
N PHE A 32 20.96 -1.80 6.72
CA PHE A 32 20.82 -3.02 5.93
C PHE A 32 20.55 -4.25 6.80
N ASN A 33 20.06 -5.29 6.15
CA ASN A 33 19.79 -6.57 6.78
C ASN A 33 21.10 -7.30 7.15
N GLU A 34 21.19 -7.80 8.38
CA GLU A 34 22.36 -8.53 8.92
C GLU A 34 22.62 -9.86 8.21
N TRP A 35 21.56 -10.45 7.63
CA TRP A 35 21.63 -11.71 6.89
C TRP A 35 22.09 -11.54 5.44
N ASP A 36 22.26 -10.29 5.00
CA ASP A 36 22.61 -10.00 3.61
C ASP A 36 24.12 -10.09 3.41
N SER A 37 24.53 -10.82 2.38
CA SER A 37 25.95 -10.95 2.04
C SER A 37 26.52 -9.58 1.67
N ALA A 38 27.65 -9.22 2.27
CA ALA A 38 28.29 -7.92 2.04
C ALA A 38 28.65 -7.66 0.55
N TYR A 39 28.66 -8.71 -0.28
CA TYR A 39 28.99 -8.71 -1.71
C TYR A 39 27.83 -8.37 -2.67
N LEU A 40 26.61 -8.13 -2.17
CA LEU A 40 25.47 -7.81 -3.03
C LEU A 40 25.41 -6.31 -3.40
N GLU A 41 25.29 -6.02 -4.69
CA GLU A 41 25.15 -4.64 -5.24
C GLU A 41 23.81 -3.96 -4.88
N VAL A 42 22.83 -4.75 -4.44
CA VAL A 42 21.54 -4.30 -3.92
C VAL A 42 21.34 -4.99 -2.58
N ARG A 43 21.55 -4.25 -1.49
CA ARG A 43 21.28 -4.76 -0.14
C ARG A 43 19.85 -4.45 0.26
N ASP A 44 19.22 -5.42 0.90
CA ASP A 44 17.92 -5.24 1.52
C ASP A 44 18.05 -4.37 2.77
N LEU A 45 17.12 -3.41 2.90
CA LEU A 45 17.03 -2.60 4.11
C LEU A 45 16.69 -3.45 5.32
N SER A 46 17.17 -3.03 6.50
CA SER A 46 16.83 -3.71 7.73
C SER A 46 15.30 -3.68 7.96
N PRO A 47 14.69 -4.79 8.42
CA PRO A 47 13.26 -4.82 8.71
C PRO A 47 12.82 -3.76 9.73
N GLY A 48 13.70 -3.42 10.67
CA GLY A 48 13.49 -2.37 11.66
C GLY A 48 13.36 -0.98 11.02
N LEU A 49 14.27 -0.64 10.09
CA LEU A 49 14.21 0.63 9.37
C LEU A 49 12.94 0.74 8.53
N ILE A 50 12.59 -0.31 7.79
CA ILE A 50 11.36 -0.38 6.99
C ILE A 50 10.14 -0.12 7.89
N HIS A 51 10.03 -0.86 8.99
CA HIS A 51 8.89 -0.77 9.89
C HIS A 51 8.78 0.63 10.51
N PHE A 52 9.91 1.25 10.87
CA PHE A 52 9.96 2.62 11.35
C PHE A 52 9.44 3.61 10.30
N LEU A 53 9.95 3.53 9.06
CA LEU A 53 9.52 4.39 7.96
C LEU A 53 8.01 4.24 7.69
N GLU A 54 7.52 3.01 7.54
CA GLU A 54 6.11 2.72 7.30
C GLU A 54 5.22 3.28 8.42
N ARG A 55 5.64 3.11 9.69
CA ARG A 55 4.93 3.67 10.85
C ARG A 55 4.86 5.20 10.80
N CYS A 56 5.99 5.88 10.58
CA CYS A 56 6.01 7.34 10.48
C CYS A 56 5.15 7.84 9.31
N SER A 57 5.19 7.15 8.18
CA SER A 57 4.34 7.46 7.02
C SER A 57 2.86 7.29 7.35
N HIS A 58 2.48 6.29 8.13
CA HIS A 58 1.10 6.11 8.58
C HIS A 58 0.64 7.24 9.52
N ASP A 59 1.53 7.72 10.39
CA ASP A 59 1.24 8.81 11.32
C ASP A 59 1.07 10.17 10.59
N ILE A 60 1.87 10.39 9.54
CA ILE A 60 1.85 11.62 8.73
C ILE A 60 0.71 11.58 7.70
N PRO A 61 -0.26 12.52 7.75
CA PRO A 61 -1.37 12.55 6.81
C PRO A 61 -0.92 12.55 5.35
N PHE A 62 -1.56 11.74 4.52
CA PHE A 62 -1.17 11.50 3.12
C PHE A 62 -1.08 12.76 2.25
N LYS A 63 -1.78 13.84 2.62
CA LYS A 63 -1.76 15.12 1.91
C LYS A 63 -0.42 15.88 1.99
N TYR A 64 0.49 15.46 2.88
CA TYR A 64 1.80 16.07 3.04
C TYR A 64 2.88 15.15 2.48
N ASP A 65 3.85 15.77 1.83
CA ASP A 65 5.09 15.12 1.42
C ASP A 65 5.98 14.85 2.63
N ILE A 66 6.94 13.95 2.43
CA ILE A 66 7.89 13.53 3.46
C ILE A 66 9.32 13.71 2.95
N GLU A 67 10.21 14.03 3.87
CA GLU A 67 11.65 14.05 3.70
C GLU A 67 12.24 13.06 4.69
N ILE A 68 13.21 12.24 4.26
CA ILE A 68 13.91 11.32 5.17
C ILE A 68 15.28 11.93 5.46
N LEU A 69 15.57 12.16 6.74
CA LEU A 69 16.87 12.63 7.20
C LEU A 69 17.56 11.50 7.95
N PHE A 70 18.60 10.93 7.34
CA PHE A 70 19.48 10.00 8.03
C PHE A 70 20.53 10.78 8.81
N THR A 71 20.54 10.61 10.13
CA THR A 71 21.60 11.12 11.00
C THR A 71 22.55 9.98 11.32
N VAL A 72 23.80 10.11 10.92
CA VAL A 72 24.83 9.07 11.08
C VAL A 72 25.94 9.60 11.98
N ALA A 73 26.38 8.78 12.93
CA ALA A 73 27.42 9.16 13.90
C ALA A 73 28.82 9.27 13.26
N GLU A 74 29.10 8.46 12.23
CA GLU A 74 30.37 8.47 11.50
C GLU A 74 30.19 9.10 10.11
N GLU A 75 31.09 10.02 9.75
CA GLU A 75 31.21 10.50 8.37
C GLU A 75 31.60 9.34 7.45
N GLU A 76 30.77 9.10 6.44
CA GLU A 76 30.94 8.00 5.49
C GLU A 76 30.98 8.52 4.05
N THR A 77 31.37 7.65 3.13
CA THR A 77 31.54 8.06 1.73
C THR A 77 30.20 8.29 1.02
N ILE A 78 30.17 9.22 0.05
CA ILE A 78 28.99 9.48 -0.81
C ILE A 78 28.46 8.19 -1.50
N GLU A 79 29.31 7.18 -1.69
CA GLU A 79 28.88 5.88 -2.25
C GLU A 79 27.95 5.11 -1.31
N THR A 80 28.22 5.16 -0.01
CA THR A 80 27.36 4.55 1.01
C THR A 80 26.00 5.27 1.05
N GLU A 81 25.95 6.60 1.08
CA GLU A 81 24.69 7.34 0.99
C GLU A 81 23.84 6.91 -0.22
N LYS A 82 24.47 6.79 -1.39
CA LYS A 82 23.80 6.34 -2.62
C LYS A 82 23.26 4.92 -2.52
N LEU A 83 23.95 4.02 -1.81
CA LEU A 83 23.49 2.65 -1.56
C LEU A 83 22.24 2.62 -0.67
N ILE A 84 22.15 3.46 0.39
CA ILE A 84 20.91 3.58 1.19
C ILE A 84 19.77 4.13 0.34
N ILE A 85 20.01 5.23 -0.39
CA ILE A 85 19.01 5.82 -1.28
C ILE A 85 18.48 4.78 -2.27
N ARG A 86 19.39 3.99 -2.86
CA ARG A 86 19.04 2.91 -3.78
C ARG A 86 18.23 1.82 -3.07
N GLY A 87 18.65 1.38 -1.88
CA GLY A 87 17.92 0.38 -1.08
C GLY A 87 16.49 0.81 -0.79
N VAL A 88 16.29 2.06 -0.31
CA VAL A 88 14.96 2.65 -0.05
C VAL A 88 14.12 2.67 -1.33
N LYS A 89 14.66 3.20 -2.43
CA LYS A 89 13.92 3.30 -3.70
C LYS A 89 13.59 1.92 -4.27
N SER A 90 14.51 0.98 -4.23
CA SER A 90 14.30 -0.40 -4.71
C SER A 90 13.22 -1.10 -3.89
N TYR A 91 13.27 -1.01 -2.56
CA TYR A 91 12.29 -1.61 -1.67
C TYR A 91 10.87 -1.11 -1.95
N PHE A 92 10.66 0.20 -1.94
CA PHE A 92 9.32 0.76 -2.17
C PHE A 92 8.84 0.59 -3.61
N SER A 93 9.76 0.56 -4.59
CA SER A 93 9.41 0.23 -5.98
C SER A 93 8.92 -1.21 -6.11
N TYR A 94 9.60 -2.15 -5.47
CA TYR A 94 9.18 -3.55 -5.43
C TYR A 94 7.82 -3.72 -4.74
N LYS A 95 7.60 -3.05 -3.61
CA LYS A 95 6.30 -3.04 -2.92
C LYS A 95 5.17 -2.52 -3.80
N ILE A 96 5.38 -1.42 -4.54
CA ILE A 96 4.40 -0.89 -5.48
C ILE A 96 4.07 -1.91 -6.58
N LEU A 97 5.08 -2.60 -7.12
CA LEU A 97 4.88 -3.64 -8.14
C LEU A 97 3.99 -4.76 -7.59
N LYS A 98 4.31 -5.26 -6.39
CA LYS A 98 3.54 -6.32 -5.72
C LYS A 98 2.10 -5.91 -5.45
N GLU A 99 1.87 -4.69 -4.96
CA GLU A 99 0.51 -4.19 -4.72
C GLU A 99 -0.28 -3.95 -6.01
N LYS A 100 0.36 -3.53 -7.11
CA LYS A 100 -0.29 -3.44 -8.42
C LYS A 100 -0.71 -4.81 -8.95
N GLU A 101 0.11 -5.83 -8.73
CA GLU A 101 -0.25 -7.21 -9.08
C GLU A 101 -1.45 -7.69 -8.24
N ASN A 102 -1.42 -7.43 -6.93
CA ASN A 102 -2.52 -7.72 -6.02
C ASN A 102 -3.82 -7.02 -6.44
N LEU A 103 -3.75 -5.73 -6.80
CA LEU A 103 -4.87 -4.97 -7.35
C LEU A 103 -5.44 -5.61 -8.62
N THR A 104 -4.57 -6.02 -9.54
CA THR A 104 -4.98 -6.67 -10.78
C THR A 104 -5.70 -7.99 -10.51
N ASN A 105 -5.16 -8.81 -9.58
CA ASN A 105 -5.79 -10.05 -9.17
C ASN A 105 -7.14 -9.83 -8.45
N MET A 106 -7.25 -8.76 -7.66
CA MET A 106 -8.50 -8.36 -7.01
C MET A 106 -9.57 -7.95 -8.03
N ILE A 107 -9.21 -7.12 -9.02
CA ILE A 107 -10.11 -6.71 -10.10
C ILE A 107 -10.61 -7.94 -10.88
N ARG A 108 -9.75 -8.91 -11.19
CA ARG A 108 -10.18 -10.17 -11.82
C ARG A 108 -11.20 -10.93 -10.98
N LYS A 109 -11.05 -10.97 -9.65
CA LYS A 109 -12.04 -11.59 -8.74
C LYS A 109 -13.37 -10.84 -8.77
N ILE A 110 -13.34 -9.51 -8.70
CA ILE A 110 -14.53 -8.65 -8.78
C ILE A 110 -15.28 -8.92 -10.10
N LEU A 111 -14.56 -8.93 -11.23
CA LEU A 111 -15.16 -9.21 -12.54
C LEU A 111 -15.79 -10.60 -12.62
N LYS A 112 -15.18 -11.63 -11.99
CA LYS A 112 -15.76 -12.97 -11.90
C LYS A 112 -17.08 -12.96 -11.13
N TYR A 113 -17.12 -12.37 -9.94
CA TYR A 113 -18.35 -12.28 -9.14
C TYR A 113 -19.44 -11.48 -9.85
N PHE A 114 -19.06 -10.37 -10.47
CA PHE A 114 -19.96 -9.56 -11.28
C PHE A 114 -20.52 -10.35 -12.47
N GLY A 115 -19.67 -11.09 -13.19
CA GLY A 115 -20.09 -11.94 -14.30
C GLY A 115 -21.06 -13.04 -13.87
N ILE A 116 -20.81 -13.70 -12.73
CA ILE A 116 -21.72 -14.70 -12.15
C ILE A 116 -23.06 -14.07 -11.76
N SER A 117 -23.04 -12.90 -11.12
CA SER A 117 -24.23 -12.15 -10.76
C SER A 117 -25.09 -11.83 -11.99
N VAL A 118 -24.47 -11.24 -13.01
CA VAL A 118 -25.15 -10.90 -14.28
C VAL A 118 -25.72 -12.15 -14.94
N PHE A 119 -24.96 -13.25 -14.96
CA PHE A 119 -25.45 -14.54 -15.48
C PHE A 119 -26.70 -15.03 -14.73
N PHE A 120 -26.72 -14.98 -13.40
CA PHE A 120 -27.86 -15.40 -12.59
C PHE A 120 -29.08 -14.51 -12.80
N LEU A 121 -28.88 -13.19 -12.89
CA LEU A 121 -29.95 -12.24 -13.15
C LEU A 121 -30.56 -12.44 -14.54
N ILE A 122 -29.72 -12.56 -15.58
CA ILE A 122 -30.20 -12.84 -16.95
C ILE A 122 -30.96 -14.16 -16.98
N MET A 123 -30.42 -15.21 -16.36
CA MET A 123 -31.10 -16.51 -16.29
C MET A 123 -32.46 -16.41 -15.59
N SER A 124 -32.55 -15.63 -14.51
CA SER A 124 -33.80 -15.39 -13.81
C SER A 124 -34.86 -14.71 -14.70
N PHE A 125 -34.47 -13.80 -15.59
CA PHE A 125 -35.39 -13.14 -16.52
C PHE A 125 -35.73 -14.00 -17.74
N SER A 126 -34.76 -14.74 -18.29
CA SER A 126 -35.00 -15.63 -19.44
C SER A 126 -35.90 -16.83 -19.10
N LEU A 127 -35.93 -17.25 -17.83
CA LEU A 127 -36.80 -18.32 -17.35
C LEU A 127 -38.24 -17.86 -17.06
N GLU A 128 -38.49 -16.55 -16.94
CA GLU A 128 -39.82 -15.98 -16.69
C GLU A 128 -40.88 -16.37 -17.73
N PRO A 129 -40.61 -16.36 -19.05
CA PRO A 129 -41.58 -16.81 -20.05
C PRO A 129 -41.63 -18.35 -20.26
N ILE A 130 -40.69 -19.11 -19.68
CA ILE A 130 -40.51 -20.55 -19.97
C ILE A 130 -41.05 -21.42 -18.83
N LEU A 131 -40.88 -20.99 -17.59
CA LEU A 131 -41.35 -21.74 -16.43
C LEU A 131 -42.85 -21.55 -16.24
N PRO A 132 -43.62 -22.64 -16.05
CA PRO A 132 -45.03 -22.52 -15.68
C PRO A 132 -45.15 -21.89 -14.28
N ASP A 133 -46.23 -21.14 -14.03
CA ASP A 133 -46.63 -20.52 -12.75
C ASP A 133 -46.93 -21.57 -11.66
N THR A 134 -45.91 -22.35 -11.34
CA THR A 134 -45.90 -23.43 -10.36
C THR A 134 -45.02 -23.00 -9.20
N LEU A 135 -45.32 -23.46 -7.98
CA LEU A 135 -44.55 -23.16 -6.77
C LEU A 135 -43.04 -23.42 -6.97
N MET A 136 -42.69 -24.48 -7.72
CA MET A 136 -41.30 -24.85 -7.99
C MET A 136 -40.61 -23.88 -8.95
N GLY A 137 -41.30 -23.42 -10.00
CA GLY A 137 -40.78 -22.42 -10.94
C GLY A 137 -40.54 -21.06 -10.27
N ASN A 138 -41.47 -20.62 -9.44
CA ASN A 138 -41.34 -19.37 -8.68
C ASN A 138 -40.19 -19.43 -7.66
N THR A 139 -40.08 -20.54 -6.92
CA THR A 139 -38.98 -20.73 -5.95
C THR A 139 -37.61 -20.74 -6.64
N ALA A 140 -37.47 -21.40 -7.78
CA ALA A 140 -36.23 -21.44 -8.54
C ALA A 140 -35.83 -20.04 -9.06
N ARG A 141 -36.81 -19.27 -9.55
CA ARG A 141 -36.62 -17.89 -10.01
C ARG A 141 -36.17 -16.97 -8.86
N GLU A 142 -36.87 -17.03 -7.72
CA GLU A 142 -36.50 -16.25 -6.53
C GLU A 142 -35.09 -16.63 -6.04
N GLY A 143 -34.74 -17.92 -6.06
CA GLY A 143 -33.39 -18.38 -5.73
C GLY A 143 -32.30 -17.81 -6.64
N LEU A 144 -32.55 -17.74 -7.95
CA LEU A 144 -31.63 -17.11 -8.91
C LEU A 144 -31.51 -15.60 -8.67
N MET A 145 -32.61 -14.92 -8.38
CA MET A 145 -32.61 -13.48 -8.10
C MET A 145 -31.82 -13.15 -6.82
N ILE A 146 -32.06 -13.91 -5.75
CA ILE A 146 -31.32 -13.79 -4.48
C ILE A 146 -29.83 -14.09 -4.71
N GLY A 147 -29.51 -15.19 -5.41
CA GLY A 147 -28.13 -15.54 -5.74
C GLY A 147 -27.43 -14.45 -6.55
N GLY A 148 -28.09 -13.92 -7.58
CA GLY A 148 -27.59 -12.83 -8.41
C GLY A 148 -27.29 -11.57 -7.58
N TRP A 149 -28.17 -11.21 -6.65
CA TRP A 149 -27.95 -10.09 -5.74
C TRP A 149 -26.82 -10.33 -4.73
N VAL A 150 -26.71 -11.53 -4.16
CA VAL A 150 -25.63 -11.89 -3.22
C VAL A 150 -24.25 -11.77 -3.88
N PHE A 151 -24.10 -12.29 -5.09
CA PHE A 151 -22.84 -12.15 -5.84
C PHE A 151 -22.57 -10.70 -6.26
N LEU A 152 -23.61 -9.92 -6.57
CA LEU A 152 -23.46 -8.50 -6.88
C LEU A 152 -22.93 -7.73 -5.67
N TRP A 153 -23.52 -7.96 -4.49
CA TRP A 153 -23.07 -7.36 -3.25
C TRP A 153 -21.61 -7.71 -2.94
N GLN A 154 -21.21 -8.97 -3.17
CA GLN A 154 -19.82 -9.39 -3.01
C GLN A 154 -18.86 -8.64 -3.96
N ALA A 155 -19.27 -8.41 -5.21
CA ALA A 155 -18.46 -7.66 -6.16
C ALA A 155 -18.32 -6.19 -5.73
N ILE A 156 -19.41 -5.56 -5.29
CA ILE A 156 -19.43 -4.17 -4.83
C ILE A 156 -18.60 -4.00 -3.55
N SER A 157 -18.72 -4.91 -2.59
CA SER A 157 -17.96 -4.83 -1.34
C SER A 157 -16.46 -4.94 -1.57
N LEU A 158 -16.02 -5.91 -2.38
CA LEU A 158 -14.61 -6.06 -2.76
C LEU A 158 -14.10 -4.83 -3.53
N PHE A 159 -14.93 -4.24 -4.38
CA PHE A 159 -14.57 -3.02 -5.10
C PHE A 159 -14.45 -1.81 -4.17
N ALA A 160 -15.43 -1.57 -3.30
CA ALA A 160 -15.47 -0.37 -2.47
C ALA A 160 -14.36 -0.38 -1.40
N PHE A 161 -14.18 -1.51 -0.70
CA PHE A 161 -13.26 -1.59 0.43
C PHE A 161 -11.84 -1.96 -0.02
N ASN A 162 -11.65 -3.11 -0.67
CA ASN A 162 -10.31 -3.63 -0.92
C ASN A 162 -9.54 -2.85 -1.99
N VAL A 163 -10.19 -2.39 -3.07
CA VAL A 163 -9.49 -1.63 -4.13
C VAL A 163 -9.03 -0.28 -3.60
N SER A 164 -9.85 0.38 -2.79
CA SER A 164 -9.50 1.67 -2.17
C SER A 164 -8.28 1.51 -1.26
N GLU A 165 -8.29 0.50 -0.38
CA GLU A 165 -7.18 0.20 0.53
C GLU A 165 -5.87 -0.09 -0.22
N ILE A 166 -5.91 -0.91 -1.28
CA ILE A 166 -4.71 -1.23 -2.07
C ILE A 166 -4.18 0.02 -2.80
N LYS A 167 -5.07 0.84 -3.37
CA LYS A 167 -4.69 2.10 -4.02
C LYS A 167 -4.06 3.07 -3.03
N GLN A 168 -4.59 3.15 -1.81
CA GLN A 168 -4.02 3.97 -0.75
C GLN A 168 -2.59 3.51 -0.42
N LYS A 169 -2.36 2.21 -0.20
CA LYS A 169 -1.01 1.66 0.04
C LYS A 169 -0.03 1.96 -1.10
N ILE A 170 -0.47 1.79 -2.36
CA ILE A 170 0.36 2.12 -3.53
C ILE A 170 0.77 3.60 -3.49
N ASN A 171 -0.16 4.48 -3.14
CA ASN A 171 0.10 5.91 -3.08
C ASN A 171 1.02 6.28 -1.92
N GLU A 172 0.85 5.66 -0.75
CA GLU A 172 1.77 5.79 0.40
C GLU A 172 3.20 5.37 0.02
N TYR A 173 3.37 4.24 -0.67
CA TYR A 173 4.68 3.81 -1.14
C TYR A 173 5.28 4.73 -2.22
N LYS A 174 4.45 5.29 -3.10
CA LYS A 174 4.91 6.29 -4.08
C LYS A 174 5.42 7.56 -3.41
N ARG A 175 4.89 7.93 -2.24
CA ARG A 175 5.36 9.08 -1.48
C ARG A 175 6.83 8.93 -1.08
N PHE A 176 7.24 7.73 -0.66
CA PHE A 176 8.65 7.43 -0.39
C PHE A 176 9.55 7.50 -1.62
N LEU A 177 9.06 7.15 -2.81
CA LEU A 177 9.85 7.26 -4.04
C LEU A 177 10.11 8.72 -4.45
N LYS A 178 9.20 9.62 -4.07
CA LYS A 178 9.33 11.07 -4.31
C LYS A 178 10.03 11.81 -3.18
N ALA A 179 10.12 11.18 -2.01
CA ALA A 179 10.73 11.77 -0.83
C ALA A 179 12.18 12.15 -1.11
N ASN A 180 12.56 13.34 -0.66
CA ASN A 180 13.96 13.72 -0.64
C ASN A 180 14.66 12.98 0.51
N ILE A 181 15.85 12.45 0.26
CA ILE A 181 16.64 11.72 1.24
C ILE A 181 17.91 12.53 1.47
N LYS A 182 18.08 13.03 2.69
CA LYS A 182 19.24 13.81 3.11
C LYS A 182 20.01 13.07 4.20
N PHE A 183 21.29 13.42 4.31
CA PHE A 183 22.19 12.89 5.33
C PHE A 183 22.70 14.05 6.18
N ARG A 184 22.79 13.83 7.48
CA ARG A 184 23.43 14.70 8.45
C ARG A 184 24.43 13.86 9.25
N TYR A 185 25.60 14.42 9.47
CA TYR A 185 26.62 13.82 10.32
C TYR A 185 26.59 14.55 11.65
N ASP A 186 26.38 13.80 12.74
CA ASP A 186 26.41 14.34 14.10
C ASP A 186 27.49 13.58 14.88
N PRO A 187 28.70 14.14 14.99
CA PRO A 187 29.75 13.56 15.80
C PRO A 187 29.46 13.87 17.28
N GLU A 188 28.76 12.95 17.97
CA GLU A 188 28.77 12.96 19.44
C GLU A 188 30.16 12.61 20.00
#